data_AF-B0G2R8-F1
#
_entry.id   AF-B0G2R8-F1
#
_cell.length_a   1.000
_cell.length_b   1.000
_cell.length_c   1.000
_cell.angle_alpha   90.00
_cell.angle_beta   90.00
_cell.angle_gamma   90.00
#
_symmetry.space_group_name_H-M   'P 1'
#
loop_
_entity.id
_entity.type
_entity.pdbx_description
1 polymer ?
#
loop_
_entity_poly.entity_id
_entity_poly.type
_entity_poly.pdbx_seq_one_letter_code
_entity_poly.pdbx_strand_id
1 'polypeptide(L)'
;MKNTNWYRNYKLIFFGVIFIFFVSAYLYFEVQGEMFGSARFLFAIMIFVSLYGMAKYKKNTEGIVSRNTLENWIAGAHSGVLHIR
;
A
#
# COMPACT_ATOMS: atom_id res chain seq x y z
N MET A 1 -19.22 -1.73 -12.13
CA MET A 1 -17.77 -2.03 -12.13
C MET A 1 -17.39 -2.66 -10.79
N LYS A 2 -16.86 -3.91 -10.80
CA LYS A 2 -16.46 -4.62 -9.57
C LYS A 2 -15.31 -3.86 -8.88
N ASN A 3 -15.53 -3.57 -7.60
CA ASN A 3 -14.72 -2.88 -6.61
C ASN A 3 -13.18 -3.06 -6.75
N THR A 4 -12.55 -2.29 -7.64
CA THR A 4 -11.09 -2.22 -7.80
C THR A 4 -10.39 -1.64 -6.57
N ASN A 5 -11.09 -0.90 -5.71
CA ASN A 5 -10.57 -0.39 -4.44
C ASN A 5 -10.32 -1.50 -3.43
N TRP A 6 -11.23 -2.47 -3.32
CA TRP A 6 -11.06 -3.60 -2.39
C TRP A 6 -9.81 -4.43 -2.72
N TYR A 7 -9.61 -4.74 -4.00
CA TYR A 7 -8.43 -5.49 -4.46
C TYR A 7 -7.11 -4.74 -4.20
N ARG A 8 -7.11 -3.40 -4.29
CA ARG A 8 -5.94 -2.56 -4.01
C ARG A 8 -5.63 -2.45 -2.52
N ASN A 9 -6.65 -2.24 -1.69
CA ASN A 9 -6.48 -2.24 -0.23
C ASN A 9 -5.95 -3.60 0.25
N TYR A 10 -6.45 -4.70 -0.31
CA TYR A 10 -5.93 -6.02 -0.01
C TYR A 10 -4.43 -6.14 -0.37
N LYS A 11 -4.01 -5.64 -1.55
CA LYS A 11 -2.59 -5.62 -1.93
C LYS A 11 -1.74 -4.74 -1.01
N LEU A 12 -2.24 -3.57 -0.61
CA LEU A 12 -1.54 -2.69 0.32
C LEU A 12 -1.30 -3.38 1.67
N ILE A 13 -2.33 -4.03 2.22
CA ILE A 13 -2.24 -4.82 3.46
C ILE A 13 -1.28 -5.99 3.27
N PHE A 14 -1.36 -6.71 2.15
CA PHE A 14 -0.48 -7.83 1.83
C PHE A 14 1.00 -7.42 1.83
N PHE A 15 1.36 -6.34 1.12
CA PHE A 15 2.75 -5.83 1.13
C PHE A 15 3.17 -5.31 2.51
N GLY A 16 2.25 -4.73 3.29
CA GLY A 16 2.52 -4.30 4.66
C GLY A 16 2.82 -5.47 5.61
N VAL A 17 2.04 -6.55 5.55
CA VAL A 17 2.28 -7.76 6.37
C VAL A 17 3.60 -8.39 6.00
N ILE A 18 3.90 -8.52 4.70
CA ILE A 18 5.16 -9.07 4.21
C ILE A 18 6.36 -8.22 4.66
N PHE A 19 6.22 -6.88 4.60
CA PHE A 19 7.25 -5.97 5.06
C PHE A 19 7.56 -6.19 6.56
N ILE A 20 6.54 -6.23 7.41
CA ILE A 20 6.71 -6.46 8.85
C ILE A 20 7.39 -7.81 9.08
N PHE A 21 6.93 -8.87 8.42
CA PHE A 21 7.53 -10.20 8.52
C PHE A 21 9.03 -10.18 8.17
N PHE A 22 9.43 -9.59 7.04
CA PHE A 22 10.82 -9.56 6.63
C PHE A 22 11.69 -8.67 7.52
N VAL A 23 11.17 -7.54 8.02
CA VAL A 23 11.90 -6.69 8.98
C VAL A 23 12.09 -7.41 10.32
N SER A 24 11.05 -8.06 10.83
CA SER A 24 11.14 -8.84 12.08
C SER A 24 12.12 -10.00 11.94
N ALA A 25 12.07 -10.74 10.83
CA ALA A 25 13.01 -11.82 10.56
C ALA A 25 14.45 -11.29 10.39
N TYR A 26 14.64 -10.18 9.67
CA TYR A 26 15.93 -9.52 9.53
C TYR A 26 16.53 -9.17 10.90
N LEU A 27 15.75 -8.49 11.76
CA LEU A 27 16.19 -8.13 13.11
C LEU A 27 16.49 -9.36 13.96
N TYR A 28 15.67 -10.41 13.89
CA TYR A 28 15.88 -11.64 14.63
C TYR A 28 17.22 -12.30 14.26
N PHE A 29 17.49 -12.51 12.97
CA PHE A 29 18.73 -13.15 12.52
C PHE A 29 19.97 -12.27 12.72
N GLU A 30 19.83 -10.95 12.57
CA GLU A 30 20.91 -10.00 12.83
C GLU A 30 21.30 -9.99 14.31
N VAL A 31 20.32 -10.01 15.23
CA VAL A 31 20.57 -10.06 16.68
C VAL A 31 21.23 -11.37 17.12
N GLN A 32 20.89 -12.50 16.49
CA GLN A 32 21.54 -13.78 16.79
C GLN A 32 22.93 -13.93 16.17
N GLY A 33 23.35 -12.99 15.31
CA GLY A 33 24.63 -13.08 14.60
C GLY A 33 24.69 -14.19 13.55
N GLU A 34 23.56 -14.82 13.22
CA GLU A 34 23.45 -15.91 12.23
C GLU A 34 23.37 -15.39 10.78
N MET A 35 23.42 -14.07 10.60
CA MET A 35 23.15 -13.44 9.32
C MET A 35 24.40 -13.34 8.43
N PHE A 36 24.58 -14.33 7.55
CA PHE A 36 25.64 -14.32 6.53
C PHE A 36 25.39 -13.25 5.45
N GLY A 37 26.47 -12.65 4.92
CA GLY A 37 26.40 -11.45 4.06
C GLY A 37 25.49 -11.54 2.84
N SER A 38 25.39 -12.70 2.19
CA SER A 38 24.47 -12.91 1.06
C SER A 38 23.00 -12.96 1.48
N ALA A 39 22.70 -13.45 2.69
CA ALA A 39 21.35 -13.42 3.25
C ALA A 39 20.92 -11.98 3.56
N ARG A 40 21.82 -11.13 4.08
CA ARG A 40 21.53 -9.69 4.30
C ARG A 40 21.09 -9.00 3.01
N PHE A 41 21.74 -9.30 1.89
CA PHE A 41 21.38 -8.74 0.59
C PHE A 41 20.00 -9.20 0.11
N LEU A 42 19.68 -10.49 0.29
CA LEU A 42 18.34 -11.02 -0.02
C LEU A 42 17.25 -10.37 0.84
N PHE A 43 17.47 -10.24 2.14
CA PHE A 43 16.53 -9.55 3.02
C PHE A 43 16.34 -8.08 2.63
N ALA A 44 17.43 -7.37 2.31
CA ALA A 44 17.36 -6.00 1.84
C ALA A 44 16.49 -5.88 0.58
N ILE A 45 16.67 -6.75 -0.42
CA ILE A 45 15.83 -6.77 -1.62
C ILE A 45 14.37 -7.00 -1.26
N MET A 46 14.06 -7.98 -0.40
CA MET A 46 12.68 -8.29 0.00
C MET A 46 12.00 -7.13 0.72
N ILE A 47 12.73 -6.43 1.58
CA ILE A 47 12.26 -5.22 2.27
C ILE A 47 12.00 -4.10 1.25
N PHE A 48 12.91 -3.87 0.30
CA PHE A 48 12.75 -2.87 -0.76
C PHE A 48 11.57 -3.17 -1.69
N VAL A 49 11.39 -4.41 -2.11
CA VAL A 49 10.24 -4.84 -2.94
C VAL A 49 8.93 -4.60 -2.20
N SER A 50 8.90 -4.89 -0.90
CA SER A 50 7.72 -4.70 -0.06
C SER A 50 7.38 -3.21 0.11
N LEU A 51 8.39 -2.36 0.37
CA LEU A 51 8.23 -0.90 0.40
C LEU A 51 7.76 -0.34 -0.93
N TYR A 52 8.36 -0.79 -2.04
CA TYR A 52 7.95 -0.38 -3.38
C TYR A 52 6.49 -0.77 -3.66
N GLY A 53 6.09 -1.98 -3.29
CA GLY A 53 4.70 -2.44 -3.34
C GLY A 53 3.77 -1.49 -2.58
N MET A 54 4.07 -1.22 -1.31
CA MET A 54 3.29 -0.29 -0.49
C MET A 54 3.19 1.11 -1.12
N ALA A 55 4.31 1.67 -1.60
CA ALA A 55 4.34 3.00 -2.21
C ALA A 55 3.52 3.07 -3.51
N LYS A 56 3.63 2.06 -4.37
CA LYS A 56 2.88 1.95 -5.63
C LYS A 56 1.38 1.88 -5.38
N TYR A 57 0.94 1.08 -4.41
CA TYR A 57 -0.48 0.92 -4.12
C TYR A 57 -1.04 2.08 -3.28
N LYS A 58 -0.24 2.74 -2.43
CA LYS A 58 -0.66 3.94 -1.68
C LYS A 58 -0.95 5.14 -2.60
N LYS A 59 -0.02 5.50 -3.49
CA LYS A 59 -0.21 6.61 -4.45
C LYS A 59 -1.44 6.41 -5.34
N ASN A 60 -1.70 5.17 -5.72
CA ASN A 60 -2.87 4.83 -6.53
C ASN A 60 -4.20 4.86 -5.77
N THR A 61 -4.19 4.81 -4.43
CA THR A 61 -5.39 5.00 -3.60
C THR A 61 -5.74 6.47 -3.50
N GLU A 62 -4.75 7.35 -3.27
CA GLU A 62 -4.94 8.80 -3.18
C GLU A 62 -5.49 9.39 -4.50
N GLY A 63 -4.97 8.95 -5.66
CA GLY A 63 -5.45 9.40 -6.97
C GLY A 63 -6.85 8.88 -7.36
N ILE A 64 -7.34 7.80 -6.74
CA ILE A 64 -8.72 7.34 -6.94
C ILE A 64 -9.66 8.06 -5.99
N VAL A 65 -9.27 8.24 -4.72
CA VAL A 65 -10.11 8.97 -3.76
C VAL A 65 -10.39 10.38 -4.26
N SER A 66 -9.40 11.05 -4.87
CA SER A 66 -9.60 12.38 -5.47
C SER A 66 -10.56 12.36 -6.67
N ARG A 67 -10.46 11.36 -7.56
CA ARG A 67 -11.38 11.21 -8.71
C ARG A 67 -12.79 10.84 -8.29
N ASN A 68 -12.97 9.90 -7.36
CA ASN A 68 -14.29 9.54 -6.82
C ASN A 68 -14.93 10.72 -6.09
N THR A 69 -14.14 11.53 -5.37
CA THR A 69 -14.63 12.75 -4.72
C THR A 69 -15.10 13.74 -5.79
N LEU A 70 -14.28 14.00 -6.82
CA LEU A 70 -14.65 14.90 -7.92
C LEU A 70 -15.90 14.42 -8.69
N GLU A 71 -16.00 13.13 -8.99
CA GLU A 71 -17.17 12.53 -9.65
C GLU A 71 -18.43 12.67 -8.80
N ASN A 72 -18.34 12.49 -7.48
CA ASN A 72 -19.45 12.74 -6.56
C ASN A 72 -19.83 14.22 -6.49
N TRP A 73 -18.87 15.16 -6.54
CA TRP A 73 -19.15 16.60 -6.62
C TRP A 73 -19.86 16.96 -7.92
N ILE A 74 -19.43 16.41 -9.05
CA ILE A 74 -20.06 16.63 -10.36
C ILE A 74 -21.47 16.02 -10.41
N ALA A 75 -21.64 14.81 -9.87
CA ALA A 75 -22.95 14.16 -9.78
C ALA A 75 -23.92 14.93 -8.86
N GLY A 76 -23.43 15.45 -7.73
CA GLY A 76 -24.19 16.34 -6.85
C GLY A 76 -24.64 17.61 -7.57
N ALA A 77 -23.73 18.27 -8.30
CA ALA A 77 -24.03 19.46 -9.09
C ALA A 77 -25.06 19.21 -10.21
N HIS A 78 -25.00 18.05 -10.87
CA HIS A 78 -25.96 17.68 -11.93
C HIS A 78 -27.35 17.30 -11.40
N SER A 79 -27.44 16.79 -10.17
CA SER A 79 -28.71 16.38 -9.56
C SER A 79 -29.53 17.54 -8.96
N GLY A 80 -29.01 18.77 -8.99
CA GLY A 80 -29.62 19.92 -8.33
C GLY A 80 -29.49 19.90 -6.80
N VAL A 81 -28.91 18.84 -6.23
CA VAL A 81 -28.57 18.77 -4.80
C VAL A 81 -27.26 19.50 -4.57
N LEU A 82 -27.37 20.83 -4.56
CA LEU A 82 -26.44 21.69 -3.86
C LEU A 82 -26.42 21.23 -2.39
N HIS A 83 -25.44 20.39 -2.04
CA HIS A 83 -25.03 20.23 -0.65
C HIS A 83 -24.36 21.55 -0.21
N ILE A 84 -25.18 22.58 -0.06
CA ILE A 84 -24.85 23.79 0.69
C ILE A 84 -24.63 23.32 2.13
N ARG A 85 -23.43 23.59 2.61
CA ARG A 85 -23.10 23.53 4.02
C ARG A 85 -23.86 24.62 4.76
#